data_AF-A0A353ZC23-F1
#
_entry.id   AF-A0A353ZC23-F1
#
_cell.length_a   1.000
_cell.length_b   1.000
_cell.length_c   1.000
_cell.angle_alpha   90.00
_cell.angle_beta   90.00
_cell.angle_gamma   90.00
#
_symmetry.space_group_name_H-M   'P 1'
#
loop_
_entity.id
_entity.type
_entity.pdbx_description
1 polymer ?
#
loop_
_entity_poly.entity_id
_entity_poly.type
_entity_poly.pdbx_seq_one_letter_code
_entity_poly.pdbx_strand_id
1 'polypeptide(L)'
;MSPSADSATFDTLEKLGTAQPREVLDRLIAQLRADHDWHGLFDALLMRRRQELGLPLIRPTSLKDVPAPLRDDFEKFYIDSAREVGGLLLADGKIPQAWNYFRAINETEPVARAIEALPADAEVEEPVVEIALFHGVAPIKGLELFLKSHGTCSTITALDQQFGQMTPANRASCARVMVRRLYDDLRSNVEHDVKRRLPMTPPGGTLRELIAGREMLFADGNYHIDVSHLNSVVRFARMLEPHDSELELALQLAQYGARLSPQYQYGGNAPFTDFYPAHIKYFQAMLNQNRDDALAWFRSQITGDPADTDTQVAAYVLVDLLIRLERRAEALELALQYLPETAEEFGLSIPELCAQAGKFDKLREYARSRGDLLNFTAGLLSR
;
A
#
# COMPACT_ATOMS: atom_id res chain seq x y z
N MET A 1 16.19 9.96 -31.91
CA MET A 1 16.26 9.80 -33.36
C MET A 1 15.47 8.55 -33.69
N SER A 2 14.28 8.69 -34.27
CA SER A 2 13.47 7.54 -34.68
C SER A 2 14.23 6.72 -35.72
N PRO A 3 14.14 5.38 -35.70
CA PRO A 3 14.68 4.58 -36.79
C PRO A 3 13.87 4.93 -38.03
N SER A 4 14.52 5.51 -39.05
CA SER A 4 13.86 5.76 -40.33
C SER A 4 13.54 4.41 -40.94
N ALA A 5 12.25 4.11 -41.14
CA ALA A 5 11.84 2.94 -41.90
C ALA A 5 12.59 2.92 -43.24
N ASP A 6 13.28 1.82 -43.53
CA ASP A 6 14.08 1.66 -44.75
C ASP A 6 13.23 1.95 -45.99
N SER A 7 13.78 2.70 -46.95
CA SER A 7 13.14 3.01 -48.24
C SER A 7 12.59 1.75 -48.93
N ALA A 8 13.26 0.60 -48.73
CA ALA A 8 12.85 -0.70 -49.26
C ALA A 8 11.52 -1.22 -48.67
N THR A 9 11.17 -0.85 -47.44
CA THR A 9 9.90 -1.22 -46.80
C THR A 9 8.74 -0.50 -47.45
N PHE A 10 8.88 0.81 -47.72
CA PHE A 10 7.88 1.58 -48.45
C PHE A 10 7.66 1.03 -49.86
N ASP A 11 8.73 0.77 -50.61
CA ASP A 11 8.65 0.19 -51.96
C ASP A 11 7.97 -1.18 -51.99
N THR A 12 8.14 -1.98 -50.92
CA THR A 12 7.51 -3.32 -50.80
C THR A 12 6.02 -3.20 -50.48
N LEU A 13 5.63 -2.27 -49.62
CA LEU A 13 4.22 -2.00 -49.30
C LEU A 13 3.47 -1.43 -50.52
N GLU A 14 4.10 -0.55 -51.30
CA GLU A 14 3.54 -0.04 -52.56
C GLU A 14 3.35 -1.14 -53.60
N LYS A 15 4.30 -2.08 -53.71
CA LYS A 15 4.22 -3.24 -54.61
C LYS A 15 3.09 -4.22 -54.26
N LEU A 16 2.82 -4.42 -52.97
CA LEU A 16 1.72 -5.27 -52.51
C LEU A 16 0.34 -4.63 -52.79
N GLY A 17 0.28 -3.29 -52.78
CA GLY A 17 -0.84 -2.49 -53.28
C GLY A 17 -2.18 -2.72 -52.56
N THR A 18 -3.23 -2.05 -53.04
CA THR A 18 -4.60 -2.17 -52.50
C THR A 18 -5.28 -3.51 -52.84
N ALA A 19 -4.67 -4.33 -53.70
CA ALA A 19 -5.20 -5.62 -54.12
C ALA A 19 -5.11 -6.69 -53.03
N GLN A 20 -4.14 -6.57 -52.10
CA GLN A 20 -3.93 -7.52 -51.00
C GLN A 20 -3.79 -6.80 -49.65
N PRO A 21 -4.85 -6.14 -49.14
CA PRO A 21 -4.75 -5.30 -47.94
C PRO A 21 -4.29 -6.05 -46.68
N ARG A 22 -4.61 -7.34 -46.57
CA ARG A 22 -4.19 -8.19 -45.44
C ARG A 22 -2.68 -8.43 -45.47
N GLU A 23 -2.11 -8.74 -46.63
CA GLU A 23 -0.67 -8.99 -46.78
C GLU A 23 0.17 -7.74 -46.52
N VAL A 24 -0.33 -6.56 -46.93
CA VAL A 24 0.30 -5.27 -46.61
C VAL A 24 0.39 -5.06 -45.09
N LEU A 25 -0.71 -5.33 -44.38
CA LEU A 25 -0.77 -5.17 -42.93
C LEU A 25 0.07 -6.21 -42.19
N ASP A 26 0.07 -7.47 -42.64
CA ASP A 26 0.90 -8.51 -42.05
C ASP A 26 2.40 -8.20 -42.24
N ARG A 27 2.78 -7.64 -43.39
CA ARG A 27 4.17 -7.18 -43.63
C ARG A 27 4.54 -6.00 -42.73
N LEU A 28 3.63 -5.03 -42.55
CA LEU A 28 3.83 -3.90 -41.64
C LEU A 28 4.00 -4.38 -40.19
N ILE A 29 3.13 -5.28 -39.72
CA ILE A 29 3.21 -5.87 -38.37
C ILE A 29 4.53 -6.63 -38.18
N ALA A 30 4.95 -7.42 -39.16
CA ALA A 30 6.22 -8.15 -39.11
C ALA A 30 7.42 -7.21 -39.01
N GLN A 31 7.41 -6.10 -39.77
CA GLN A 31 8.47 -5.10 -39.73
C GLN A 31 8.50 -4.37 -38.38
N LEU A 32 7.36 -3.91 -37.88
CA LEU A 32 7.27 -3.22 -36.58
C LEU A 32 7.72 -4.11 -35.41
N ARG A 33 7.44 -5.42 -35.48
CA ARG A 33 7.99 -6.40 -34.53
C ARG A 33 9.51 -6.51 -34.63
N ALA A 34 10.06 -6.55 -35.84
CA ALA A 34 11.51 -6.63 -36.06
C ALA A 34 12.24 -5.37 -35.56
N ASP A 35 11.59 -4.20 -35.70
CA ASP A 35 12.16 -2.90 -35.29
C ASP A 35 11.92 -2.58 -33.80
N HIS A 36 11.24 -3.46 -33.06
CA HIS A 36 10.82 -3.25 -31.67
C HIS A 36 10.01 -1.95 -31.47
N ASP A 37 9.29 -1.50 -32.51
CA ASP A 37 8.34 -0.38 -32.43
C ASP A 37 6.98 -0.90 -31.96
N TRP A 38 6.88 -1.11 -30.64
CA TRP A 38 5.71 -1.69 -30.00
C TRP A 38 4.48 -0.76 -30.04
N HIS A 39 4.70 0.55 -30.03
CA HIS A 39 3.62 1.52 -30.16
C HIS A 39 3.02 1.48 -31.56
N GLY A 40 3.88 1.50 -32.59
CA GLY A 40 3.43 1.31 -33.98
C GLY A 40 2.75 -0.05 -34.19
N LEU A 41 3.26 -1.11 -33.55
CA LEU A 41 2.66 -2.45 -33.62
C LEU A 41 1.21 -2.45 -33.11
N PHE A 42 0.94 -1.78 -31.98
CA PHE A 42 -0.42 -1.66 -31.46
C PHE A 42 -1.37 -1.01 -32.47
N ASP A 43 -0.95 0.11 -33.06
CA ASP A 43 -1.74 0.83 -34.06
C ASP A 43 -1.97 -0.02 -35.32
N ALA A 44 -0.96 -0.79 -35.76
CA ALA A 44 -1.05 -1.71 -36.89
C ALA A 44 -2.01 -2.88 -36.61
N LEU A 45 -2.01 -3.44 -35.40
CA LEU A 45 -2.96 -4.49 -34.99
C LEU A 45 -4.40 -3.96 -35.03
N LEU A 46 -4.65 -2.76 -34.48
CA LEU A 46 -5.95 -2.11 -34.53
C LEU A 46 -6.35 -1.75 -35.97
N MET A 47 -5.40 -1.34 -36.81
CA MET A 47 -5.64 -1.08 -38.23
C MET A 47 -6.07 -2.35 -38.98
N ARG A 48 -5.43 -3.50 -38.69
CA ARG A 48 -5.83 -4.80 -39.26
C ARG A 48 -7.24 -5.19 -38.86
N ARG A 49 -7.59 -5.07 -37.58
CA ARG A 49 -8.95 -5.39 -37.11
C ARG A 49 -10.00 -4.48 -37.74
N ARG A 50 -9.69 -3.19 -37.92
CA ARG A 50 -10.58 -2.25 -38.64
C ARG A 50 -10.78 -2.64 -40.10
N GLN A 51 -9.73 -3.08 -40.79
CA GLN A 51 -9.82 -3.57 -42.16
C GLN A 51 -10.76 -4.79 -42.26
N GLU A 52 -10.65 -5.74 -41.33
CA GLU A 52 -11.52 -6.92 -41.28
C GLU A 52 -13.00 -6.56 -41.04
N LEU A 53 -13.24 -5.51 -40.25
CA LEU A 53 -14.58 -5.01 -39.92
C LEU A 53 -15.12 -3.97 -40.92
N GLY A 54 -14.37 -3.64 -41.97
CA GLY A 54 -14.76 -2.65 -42.98
C GLY A 54 -14.81 -1.20 -42.47
N LEU A 55 -14.08 -0.88 -41.40
CA LEU A 55 -14.06 0.45 -40.77
C LEU A 55 -12.98 1.37 -41.38
N PRO A 56 -13.11 2.71 -41.27
CA PRO A 56 -12.09 3.65 -41.74
C PRO A 56 -10.73 3.45 -41.06
N LEU A 57 -9.67 3.40 -41.86
CA LEU A 57 -8.30 3.11 -41.40
C LEU A 57 -7.53 4.35 -40.90
N ILE A 58 -7.90 5.54 -41.37
CA ILE A 58 -7.19 6.80 -41.07
C ILE A 58 -7.98 7.60 -40.03
N ARG A 59 -7.65 7.43 -38.74
CA ARG A 59 -7.91 8.32 -37.58
C ARG A 59 -7.48 7.61 -36.27
N PRO A 60 -7.09 8.34 -35.21
CA PRO A 60 -6.96 7.75 -33.88
C PRO A 60 -8.35 7.34 -33.41
N THR A 61 -8.62 6.04 -33.40
CA THR A 61 -9.94 5.48 -33.08
C THR A 61 -10.21 5.62 -31.60
N SER A 62 -11.25 6.38 -31.24
CA SER A 62 -11.89 6.18 -29.95
C SER A 62 -12.84 4.98 -30.09
N LEU A 63 -13.02 4.17 -29.03
CA LEU A 63 -14.06 3.13 -28.96
C LEU A 63 -15.47 3.67 -29.29
N LYS A 64 -15.65 5.00 -29.20
CA LYS A 64 -16.87 5.74 -29.54
C LYS A 64 -17.21 5.71 -31.03
N ASP A 65 -16.23 5.53 -31.91
CA ASP A 65 -16.42 5.56 -33.37
C ASP A 65 -16.82 4.19 -33.96
N VAL A 66 -16.90 3.15 -33.12
CA VAL A 66 -17.30 1.80 -33.51
C VAL A 66 -18.81 1.61 -33.35
N PRO A 67 -19.53 1.11 -34.39
CA PRO A 67 -20.94 0.78 -34.29
C PRO A 67 -21.24 -0.16 -33.12
N ALA A 68 -22.36 0.07 -32.40
CA ALA A 68 -22.77 -0.72 -31.24
C ALA A 68 -22.67 -2.25 -31.42
N PRO A 69 -23.10 -2.86 -32.54
CA PRO A 69 -23.03 -4.33 -32.69
C PRO A 69 -21.62 -4.90 -32.85
N LEU A 70 -20.61 -4.08 -33.16
CA LEU A 70 -19.21 -4.50 -33.34
C LEU A 70 -18.31 -4.04 -32.19
N ARG A 71 -18.87 -3.34 -31.20
CA ARG A 71 -18.11 -2.70 -30.12
C ARG A 71 -17.48 -3.74 -29.20
N ASP A 72 -18.23 -4.73 -28.77
CA ASP A 72 -17.76 -5.76 -27.83
C ASP A 72 -16.60 -6.57 -28.44
N ASP A 73 -16.73 -6.96 -29.72
CA ASP A 73 -15.69 -7.69 -30.46
C ASP A 73 -14.43 -6.84 -30.67
N PHE A 74 -14.58 -5.54 -30.89
CA PHE A 74 -13.45 -4.62 -31.06
C PHE A 74 -12.78 -4.30 -29.72
N GLU A 75 -13.56 -4.14 -28.64
CA GLU A 75 -13.07 -3.94 -27.28
C GLU A 75 -12.25 -5.13 -26.80
N LYS A 76 -12.74 -6.35 -27.02
CA LYS A 76 -11.97 -7.56 -26.73
C LYS A 76 -10.63 -7.59 -27.48
N PHE A 77 -10.65 -7.28 -28.78
CA PHE A 77 -9.43 -7.23 -29.58
C PHE A 77 -8.48 -6.12 -29.13
N TYR A 78 -9.01 -4.97 -28.71
CA TYR A 78 -8.24 -3.87 -28.12
C TYR A 78 -7.53 -4.32 -26.84
N ILE A 79 -8.24 -5.00 -25.93
CA ILE A 79 -7.69 -5.54 -24.70
C ILE A 79 -6.58 -6.55 -24.99
N ASP A 80 -6.82 -7.51 -25.88
CA ASP A 80 -5.84 -8.55 -26.22
C ASP A 80 -4.59 -7.94 -26.89
N SER A 81 -4.76 -6.94 -27.77
CA SER A 81 -3.66 -6.21 -28.40
C SER A 81 -2.86 -5.39 -27.40
N ALA A 82 -3.53 -4.73 -26.45
CA ALA A 82 -2.88 -3.95 -25.39
C ALA A 82 -2.08 -4.88 -24.46
N ARG A 83 -2.62 -6.06 -24.14
CA ARG A 83 -1.93 -7.08 -23.33
C ARG A 83 -0.70 -7.63 -24.06
N GLU A 84 -0.79 -7.91 -25.35
CA GLU A 84 0.35 -8.38 -26.16
C GLU A 84 1.47 -7.33 -26.21
N VAL A 85 1.14 -6.09 -26.60
CA VAL A 85 2.11 -5.00 -26.73
C VAL A 85 2.69 -4.61 -25.37
N GLY A 86 1.87 -4.53 -24.33
CA GLY A 86 2.31 -4.32 -22.96
C GLY A 86 3.29 -5.41 -22.51
N GLY A 87 2.99 -6.68 -22.81
CA GLY A 87 3.87 -7.81 -22.51
C GLY A 87 5.24 -7.73 -23.22
N LEU A 88 5.25 -7.35 -24.50
CA LEU A 88 6.49 -7.13 -25.26
C LEU A 88 7.31 -5.97 -24.70
N LEU A 89 6.66 -4.87 -24.30
CA LEU A 89 7.32 -3.74 -23.64
C LEU A 89 7.95 -4.12 -22.31
N LEU A 90 7.29 -4.98 -21.52
CA LEU A 90 7.85 -5.52 -20.28
C LEU A 90 9.06 -6.43 -20.54
N ALA A 91 9.01 -7.26 -21.58
CA ALA A 91 10.13 -8.12 -21.98
C ALA A 91 11.38 -7.31 -22.39
N ASP A 92 11.17 -6.13 -23.00
CA ASP A 92 12.21 -5.16 -23.33
C ASP A 92 12.65 -4.29 -22.13
N GLY A 93 12.08 -4.49 -20.94
CA GLY A 93 12.38 -3.70 -19.74
C GLY A 93 11.77 -2.29 -19.72
N LYS A 94 10.91 -1.94 -20.69
CA LYS A 94 10.28 -0.61 -20.84
C LYS A 94 9.02 -0.49 -19.96
N ILE A 95 9.18 -0.62 -18.64
CA ILE A 95 8.09 -0.61 -17.66
C ILE A 95 7.17 0.62 -17.77
N PRO A 96 7.69 1.87 -17.85
CA PRO A 96 6.82 3.06 -17.92
C PRO A 96 5.94 3.08 -19.17
N GLN A 97 6.44 2.58 -20.30
CA GLN A 97 5.68 2.49 -21.55
C GLN A 97 4.63 1.39 -21.48
N ALA A 98 4.97 0.22 -20.92
CA ALA A 98 4.03 -0.87 -20.70
C ALA A 98 2.86 -0.45 -19.80
N TRP A 99 3.13 0.36 -18.77
CA TRP A 99 2.11 0.84 -17.84
C TRP A 99 0.97 1.60 -18.54
N ASN A 100 1.26 2.34 -19.62
CA ASN A 100 0.21 3.06 -20.36
C ASN A 100 -0.85 2.12 -20.94
N TYR A 101 -0.44 0.92 -21.38
CA TYR A 101 -1.35 -0.10 -21.91
C TYR A 101 -2.09 -0.82 -20.80
N PHE A 102 -1.35 -1.29 -19.79
CA PHE A 102 -1.92 -2.06 -18.68
C PHE A 102 -2.90 -1.25 -17.82
N ARG A 103 -2.63 0.05 -17.62
CA ARG A 103 -3.57 0.97 -16.98
C ARG A 103 -4.84 1.17 -17.79
N ALA A 104 -4.74 1.22 -19.13
CA ALA A 104 -5.90 1.42 -20.00
C ALA A 104 -6.88 0.24 -19.95
N ILE A 105 -6.38 -0.97 -19.70
CA ILE A 105 -7.18 -2.21 -19.56
C ILE A 105 -7.43 -2.61 -18.10
N ASN A 106 -6.93 -1.84 -17.14
CA ASN A 106 -7.03 -2.09 -15.70
C ASN A 106 -6.44 -3.45 -15.25
N GLU A 107 -5.35 -3.90 -15.88
CA GLU A 107 -4.61 -5.12 -15.53
C GLU A 107 -3.22 -4.76 -15.01
N THR A 108 -3.09 -4.54 -13.70
CA THR A 108 -1.85 -4.01 -13.11
C THR A 108 -0.84 -5.12 -12.74
N GLU A 109 -1.29 -6.36 -12.63
CA GLU A 109 -0.50 -7.50 -12.15
C GLU A 109 0.74 -7.81 -13.00
N PRO A 110 0.71 -7.73 -14.36
CA PRO A 110 1.92 -7.95 -15.16
C PRO A 110 3.02 -6.93 -14.87
N VAL A 111 2.64 -5.67 -14.65
CA VAL A 111 3.58 -4.59 -14.32
C VAL A 111 4.11 -4.76 -12.91
N ALA A 112 3.25 -5.14 -11.96
CA ALA A 112 3.67 -5.44 -10.59
C ALA A 112 4.76 -6.51 -10.56
N ARG A 113 4.55 -7.64 -11.26
CA ARG A 113 5.55 -8.72 -11.35
C ARG A 113 6.86 -8.27 -11.99
N ALA A 114 6.79 -7.43 -13.02
CA ALA A 114 8.00 -6.90 -13.67
C ALA A 114 8.81 -6.00 -12.72
N ILE A 115 8.13 -5.16 -11.94
CA ILE A 115 8.76 -4.30 -10.94
C ILE A 115 9.35 -5.14 -9.79
N GLU A 116 8.61 -6.13 -9.30
CA GLU A 116 9.09 -7.05 -8.24
C GLU A 116 10.33 -7.85 -8.65
N ALA A 117 10.41 -8.23 -9.93
CA ALA A 117 11.56 -8.94 -10.49
C ALA A 117 12.82 -8.07 -10.64
N LEU A 118 12.72 -6.74 -10.48
CA LEU A 118 13.89 -5.87 -10.57
C LEU A 118 14.89 -6.19 -9.44
N PRO A 119 16.19 -6.26 -9.74
CA PRO A 119 17.21 -6.38 -8.71
C PRO A 119 17.09 -5.25 -7.67
N ALA A 120 17.33 -5.54 -6.39
CA ALA A 120 17.29 -4.53 -5.33
C ALA A 120 18.39 -3.45 -5.51
N ASP A 121 19.48 -3.81 -6.18
CA ASP A 121 20.60 -2.93 -6.50
C ASP A 121 20.43 -2.19 -7.83
N ALA A 122 19.37 -2.44 -8.61
CA ALA A 122 19.13 -1.75 -9.87
C ALA A 122 19.02 -0.22 -9.68
N GLU A 123 19.62 0.52 -10.59
CA GLU A 123 19.24 1.92 -10.85
C GLU A 123 17.98 1.89 -11.71
N VAL A 124 16.91 2.45 -11.17
CA VAL A 124 15.61 2.48 -11.81
C VAL A 124 15.26 3.91 -12.18
N GLU A 125 14.54 4.09 -13.27
CA GLU A 125 14.03 5.39 -13.66
C GLU A 125 12.95 5.85 -12.67
N GLU A 126 12.89 7.15 -12.38
CA GLU A 126 11.90 7.75 -11.47
C GLU A 126 10.44 7.34 -11.78
N PRO A 127 10.00 7.29 -13.05
CA PRO A 127 8.65 6.86 -13.37
C PRO A 127 8.32 5.43 -12.91
N VAL A 128 9.32 4.54 -12.82
CA VAL A 128 9.11 3.18 -12.31
C VAL A 128 8.79 3.21 -10.82
N VAL A 129 9.48 4.06 -10.06
CA VAL A 129 9.24 4.25 -8.62
C VAL A 129 7.87 4.88 -8.39
N GLU A 130 7.49 5.88 -9.21
CA GLU A 130 6.17 6.49 -9.15
C GLU A 130 5.04 5.49 -9.43
N ILE A 131 5.19 4.65 -10.46
CA ILE A 131 4.22 3.59 -10.79
C ILE A 131 4.13 2.58 -9.63
N ALA A 132 5.26 2.18 -9.08
CA ALA A 132 5.30 1.19 -8.00
C ALA A 132 4.62 1.71 -6.73
N LEU A 133 4.99 2.91 -6.27
CA LEU A 133 4.58 3.46 -4.97
C LEU A 133 3.30 4.31 -5.06
N PHE A 134 3.28 5.33 -5.92
CA PHE A 134 2.18 6.31 -5.97
C PHE A 134 0.96 5.81 -6.74
N HIS A 135 1.15 5.01 -7.79
CA HIS A 135 0.03 4.32 -8.45
C HIS A 135 -0.35 3.00 -7.77
N GLY A 136 0.39 2.60 -6.72
CA GLY A 136 0.08 1.42 -5.90
C GLY A 136 0.22 0.08 -6.62
N VAL A 137 0.98 0.01 -7.72
CA VAL A 137 1.14 -1.22 -8.52
C VAL A 137 2.01 -2.25 -7.80
N ALA A 138 3.09 -1.81 -7.15
CA ALA A 138 4.01 -2.67 -6.41
C ALA A 138 4.61 -1.90 -5.21
N PRO A 139 3.78 -1.57 -4.20
CA PRO A 139 4.12 -0.56 -3.19
C PRO A 139 5.31 -0.95 -2.31
N ILE A 140 5.48 -2.24 -2.00
CA ILE A 140 6.61 -2.72 -1.20
C ILE A 140 7.93 -2.46 -1.94
N LYS A 141 8.01 -2.91 -3.19
CA LYS A 141 9.20 -2.73 -4.02
C LYS A 141 9.44 -1.25 -4.33
N GLY A 142 8.38 -0.51 -4.63
CA GLY A 142 8.44 0.94 -4.83
C GLY A 142 9.01 1.67 -3.62
N LEU A 143 8.60 1.28 -2.41
CA LEU A 143 9.14 1.83 -1.17
C LEU A 143 10.62 1.51 -0.96
N GLU A 144 11.04 0.28 -1.23
CA GLU A 144 12.46 -0.12 -1.15
C GLU A 144 13.33 0.69 -2.13
N LEU A 145 12.85 0.86 -3.37
CA LEU A 145 13.54 1.64 -4.40
C LEU A 145 13.60 3.13 -4.00
N PHE A 146 12.49 3.69 -3.50
CA PHE A 146 12.42 5.08 -3.06
C PHE A 146 13.29 5.36 -1.84
N LEU A 147 13.32 4.44 -0.87
CA LEU A 147 14.20 4.51 0.30
C LEU A 147 15.67 4.55 -0.10
N LYS A 148 16.05 3.79 -1.13
CA LYS A 148 17.42 3.76 -1.65
C LYS A 148 17.78 5.05 -2.40
N SER A 149 16.88 5.59 -3.23
CA SER A 149 17.17 6.76 -4.06
C SER A 149 17.03 8.10 -3.31
N HIS A 150 16.04 8.23 -2.43
CA HIS A 150 15.69 9.50 -1.77
C HIS A 150 15.95 9.53 -0.25
N GLY A 151 16.27 8.38 0.35
CA GLY A 151 16.57 8.24 1.77
C GLY A 151 15.33 8.20 2.68
N THR A 152 15.56 7.97 3.97
CA THR A 152 14.52 7.72 4.98
C THR A 152 13.55 8.89 5.18
N CYS A 153 14.05 10.14 5.24
CA CYS A 153 13.21 11.32 5.50
C CYS A 153 12.15 11.54 4.41
N SER A 154 12.60 11.55 3.15
CA SER A 154 11.73 11.68 1.98
C SER A 154 10.72 10.54 1.92
N THR A 155 11.16 9.32 2.22
CA THR A 155 10.30 8.13 2.24
C THR A 155 9.20 8.21 3.28
N ILE A 156 9.52 8.67 4.49
CA ILE A 156 8.52 8.88 5.55
C ILE A 156 7.48 9.91 5.12
N THR A 157 7.95 11.02 4.55
CA THR A 157 7.07 12.11 4.08
C THR A 157 6.14 11.64 2.97
N ALA A 158 6.68 10.91 1.99
CA ALA A 158 5.90 10.34 0.88
C ALA A 158 4.86 9.33 1.38
N LEU A 159 5.26 8.43 2.28
CA LEU A 159 4.35 7.46 2.87
C LEU A 159 3.21 8.16 3.62
N ASP A 160 3.51 9.15 4.46
CA ASP A 160 2.49 9.88 5.24
C ASP A 160 1.37 10.45 4.38
N GLN A 161 1.72 11.01 3.22
CA GLN A 161 0.75 11.55 2.27
C GLN A 161 -0.06 10.46 1.57
N GLN A 162 0.54 9.29 1.34
CA GLN A 162 -0.05 8.19 0.59
C GLN A 162 -0.86 7.22 1.44
N PHE A 163 -0.64 7.17 2.76
CA PHE A 163 -1.32 6.23 3.66
C PHE A 163 -2.84 6.23 3.43
N GLY A 164 -3.47 7.41 3.32
CA GLY A 164 -4.91 7.53 3.09
C GLY A 164 -5.43 6.81 1.84
N GLN A 165 -4.62 6.72 0.78
CA GLN A 165 -4.99 6.13 -0.52
C GLN A 165 -4.61 4.65 -0.63
N MET A 166 -3.69 4.16 0.21
CA MET A 166 -3.27 2.76 0.23
C MET A 166 -4.31 1.84 0.88
N THR A 167 -4.39 0.60 0.38
CA THR A 167 -5.16 -0.48 1.02
C THR A 167 -4.56 -0.85 2.38
N PRO A 168 -5.34 -1.40 3.34
CA PRO A 168 -4.83 -1.83 4.64
C PRO A 168 -3.63 -2.79 4.54
N ALA A 169 -3.68 -3.76 3.63
CA ALA A 169 -2.59 -4.71 3.41
C ALA A 169 -1.29 -4.04 2.93
N ASN A 170 -1.39 -3.03 2.06
CA ASN A 170 -0.25 -2.27 1.58
C ASN A 170 0.33 -1.40 2.69
N ARG A 171 -0.52 -0.75 3.50
CA ARG A 171 -0.11 0.03 4.69
C ARG A 171 0.69 -0.83 5.66
N ALA A 172 0.19 -2.01 6.01
CA ALA A 172 0.88 -2.97 6.87
C ALA A 172 2.24 -3.37 6.30
N SER A 173 2.27 -3.70 5.00
CA SER A 173 3.49 -4.12 4.33
C SER A 173 4.57 -3.02 4.25
N CYS A 174 4.18 -1.79 3.93
CA CYS A 174 5.07 -0.62 3.96
C CYS A 174 5.59 -0.35 5.39
N ALA A 175 4.70 -0.45 6.40
CA ALA A 175 5.10 -0.28 7.79
C ALA A 175 6.17 -1.31 8.21
N ARG A 176 6.05 -2.58 7.80
CA ARG A 176 7.07 -3.62 8.08
C ARG A 176 8.45 -3.24 7.55
N VAL A 177 8.53 -2.76 6.30
CA VAL A 177 9.80 -2.34 5.68
C VAL A 177 10.42 -1.19 6.47
N MET A 178 9.62 -0.18 6.81
CA MET A 178 10.10 0.99 7.56
C MET A 178 10.55 0.63 8.98
N VAL A 179 9.80 -0.23 9.68
CA VAL A 179 10.15 -0.70 11.03
C VAL A 179 11.46 -1.47 11.02
N ARG A 180 11.63 -2.44 10.10
CA ARG A 180 12.89 -3.19 9.97
C ARG A 180 14.06 -2.26 9.72
N ARG A 181 13.93 -1.37 8.73
CA ARG A 181 15.00 -0.45 8.37
C ARG A 181 15.42 0.43 9.54
N LEU A 182 14.44 1.09 10.17
CA LEU A 182 14.72 2.01 11.26
C LEU A 182 15.30 1.27 12.48
N TYR A 183 14.80 0.06 12.75
CA TYR A 183 15.33 -0.79 13.81
C TYR A 183 16.79 -1.16 13.57
N ASP A 184 17.16 -1.58 12.36
CA ASP A 184 18.54 -1.94 12.03
C ASP A 184 19.48 -0.74 12.13
N ASP A 185 19.07 0.43 11.61
CA ASP A 185 19.84 1.67 11.70
C ASP A 185 20.04 2.08 13.18
N LEU A 186 18.97 2.09 13.98
CA LEU A 186 19.05 2.44 15.39
C LEU A 186 19.89 1.44 16.20
N ARG A 187 19.66 0.13 16.01
CA ARG A 187 20.39 -0.94 16.69
C ARG A 187 21.89 -0.83 16.39
N SER A 188 22.25 -0.62 15.12
CA SER A 188 23.64 -0.44 14.70
C SER A 188 24.27 0.80 15.35
N ASN A 189 23.57 1.94 15.38
CA ASN A 189 24.09 3.16 15.98
C ASN A 189 24.28 3.04 17.50
N VAL A 190 23.32 2.42 18.20
CA VAL A 190 23.42 2.13 19.63
C VAL A 190 24.56 1.15 19.91
N GLU A 191 24.68 0.08 19.11
CA GLU A 191 25.77 -0.90 19.25
C GLU A 191 27.15 -0.23 19.08
N HIS A 192 27.29 0.68 18.12
CA HIS A 192 28.52 1.46 17.93
C HIS A 192 28.85 2.36 19.13
N ASP A 193 27.88 3.08 19.70
CA ASP A 193 28.12 3.89 20.91
C ASP A 193 28.46 3.02 22.12
N VAL A 194 27.73 1.90 22.32
CA VAL A 194 28.02 0.96 23.40
C VAL A 194 29.44 0.40 23.28
N LYS A 195 29.87 -0.05 22.10
CA LYS A 195 31.24 -0.55 21.89
C LYS A 195 32.30 0.53 22.13
N ARG A 196 32.02 1.78 21.74
CA ARG A 196 32.92 2.91 21.97
C ARG A 196 33.11 3.21 23.46
N ARG A 197 32.05 3.09 24.27
CA ARG A 197 32.10 3.35 25.72
C ARG A 197 32.52 2.13 26.55
N LEU A 198 32.18 0.93 26.09
CA LEU A 198 32.39 -0.35 26.77
C LEU A 198 32.97 -1.38 25.77
N PRO A 199 34.29 -1.36 25.53
CA PRO A 199 34.95 -2.20 24.52
C PRO A 199 34.78 -3.72 24.72
N MET A 200 34.44 -4.15 25.94
CA MET A 200 34.25 -5.56 26.31
C MET A 200 32.82 -6.07 26.15
N THR A 201 31.92 -5.26 25.56
CA THR A 201 30.54 -5.70 25.32
C THR A 201 30.52 -6.69 24.15
N PRO A 202 29.91 -7.90 24.32
CA PRO A 202 29.78 -8.85 23.23
C PRO A 202 29.07 -8.21 22.03
N PRO A 203 29.51 -8.50 20.79
CA PRO A 203 28.80 -8.06 19.59
C PRO A 203 27.47 -8.79 19.46
N GLY A 204 26.46 -8.09 18.93
CA GLY A 204 25.11 -8.63 18.79
C GLY A 204 24.25 -8.47 20.05
N GLY A 205 22.95 -8.53 19.83
CA GLY A 205 21.93 -8.27 20.83
C GLY A 205 20.77 -7.46 20.24
N THR A 206 19.61 -7.65 20.82
CA THR A 206 18.42 -6.85 20.52
C THR A 206 18.61 -5.41 21.02
N LEU A 207 17.92 -4.45 20.42
CA LEU A 207 17.91 -3.07 20.90
C LEU A 207 17.59 -2.99 22.40
N ARG A 208 16.64 -3.82 22.88
CA ARG A 208 16.29 -3.93 24.32
C ARG A 208 17.49 -4.30 25.18
N GLU A 209 18.26 -5.31 24.78
CA GLU A 209 19.47 -5.75 25.51
C GLU A 209 20.57 -4.70 25.46
N LEU A 210 20.71 -3.98 24.34
CA LEU A 210 21.70 -2.91 24.18
C LEU A 210 21.40 -1.69 25.05
N ILE A 211 20.14 -1.40 25.36
CA ILE A 211 19.77 -0.27 26.23
C ILE A 211 19.59 -0.65 27.71
N ALA A 212 19.40 -1.94 28.02
CA ALA A 212 19.15 -2.39 29.39
C ALA A 212 20.31 -2.03 30.34
N GLY A 213 20.01 -1.35 31.45
CA GLY A 213 21.00 -0.95 32.45
C GLY A 213 22.00 0.13 32.01
N ARG A 214 21.81 0.76 30.83
CA ARG A 214 22.75 1.74 30.25
C ARG A 214 22.13 3.13 30.11
N GLU A 215 21.68 3.71 31.23
CA GLU A 215 21.06 5.06 31.26
C GLU A 215 21.97 6.15 30.70
N MET A 216 23.28 5.98 30.85
CA MET A 216 24.32 6.85 30.28
C MET A 216 24.21 7.06 28.76
N LEU A 217 23.53 6.17 28.02
CA LEU A 217 23.29 6.34 26.58
C LEU A 217 22.35 7.51 26.28
N PHE A 218 21.49 7.89 27.23
CA PHE A 218 20.48 8.94 27.09
C PHE A 218 20.85 10.22 27.86
N ALA A 219 21.99 10.22 28.55
CA ALA A 219 22.49 11.38 29.27
C ALA A 219 22.69 12.58 28.33
N ASP A 220 22.50 13.79 28.86
CA ASP A 220 22.70 15.06 28.16
C ASP A 220 21.87 15.21 26.87
N GLY A 221 20.74 14.51 26.77
CA GLY A 221 19.87 14.55 25.60
C GLY A 221 20.45 13.82 24.39
N ASN A 222 21.38 12.88 24.60
CA ASN A 222 21.94 12.08 23.51
C ASN A 222 20.87 11.18 22.85
N TYR A 223 20.93 11.09 21.53
CA TYR A 223 20.07 10.23 20.72
C TYR A 223 20.86 9.63 19.55
N HIS A 224 20.44 8.45 19.09
CA HIS A 224 21.17 7.63 18.10
C HIS A 224 20.46 7.56 16.75
N ILE A 225 19.32 8.24 16.61
CA ILE A 225 18.53 8.29 15.39
C ILE A 225 17.71 9.58 15.35
N ASP A 226 17.34 10.01 14.15
CA ASP A 226 16.40 11.12 13.98
C ASP A 226 15.07 10.81 14.69
N VAL A 227 14.68 11.71 15.59
CA VAL A 227 13.53 11.54 16.48
C VAL A 227 12.21 11.68 15.71
N SER A 228 12.18 12.51 14.67
CA SER A 228 11.01 12.66 13.79
C SER A 228 10.78 11.39 12.97
N HIS A 229 11.88 10.74 12.52
CA HIS A 229 11.80 9.43 11.88
C HIS A 229 11.27 8.37 12.84
N LEU A 230 11.80 8.34 14.07
CA LEU A 230 11.35 7.40 15.10
C LEU A 230 9.86 7.54 15.41
N ASN A 231 9.38 8.77 15.61
CA ASN A 231 7.96 9.03 15.87
C ASN A 231 7.09 8.53 14.70
N SER A 232 7.45 8.87 13.47
CA SER A 232 6.67 8.49 12.28
C SER A 232 6.61 6.98 12.07
N VAL A 233 7.73 6.26 12.21
CA VAL A 233 7.78 4.81 12.05
C VAL A 233 7.01 4.08 13.17
N VAL A 234 7.09 4.55 14.41
CA VAL A 234 6.27 4.02 15.51
C VAL A 234 4.78 4.22 15.23
N ARG A 235 4.40 5.37 14.65
CA ARG A 235 3.00 5.62 14.24
C ARG A 235 2.56 4.70 13.10
N PHE A 236 3.42 4.46 12.10
CA PHE A 236 3.15 3.52 11.00
C PHE A 236 3.00 2.08 11.48
N ALA A 237 3.76 1.69 12.51
CA ALA A 237 3.70 0.35 13.09
C ALA A 237 2.31 -0.01 13.69
N ARG A 238 1.40 0.95 13.89
CA ARG A 238 -0.01 0.67 14.23
C ARG A 238 -0.76 -0.08 13.13
N MET A 239 -0.24 -0.09 11.90
CA MET A 239 -0.82 -0.84 10.78
C MET A 239 -0.35 -2.30 10.74
N LEU A 240 0.53 -2.72 11.65
CA LEU A 240 0.97 -4.11 11.75
C LEU A 240 -0.13 -4.99 12.34
N GLU A 241 -0.09 -6.27 11.99
CA GLU A 241 -0.99 -7.30 12.50
C GLU A 241 -0.35 -8.13 13.62
N PRO A 242 -1.13 -8.83 14.47
CA PRO A 242 -0.60 -9.58 15.62
C PRO A 242 0.43 -10.67 15.27
N HIS A 243 0.42 -11.14 14.02
CA HIS A 243 1.31 -12.18 13.52
C HIS A 243 2.57 -11.65 12.84
N ASP A 244 2.71 -10.34 12.66
CA ASP A 244 3.89 -9.73 12.05
C ASP A 244 5.08 -9.73 13.03
N SER A 245 6.22 -10.28 12.61
CA SER A 245 7.45 -10.31 13.42
C SER A 245 7.98 -8.92 13.78
N GLU A 246 7.65 -7.92 12.96
CA GLU A 246 8.11 -6.54 13.12
C GLU A 246 7.48 -5.85 14.32
N LEU A 247 6.39 -6.39 14.85
CA LEU A 247 5.70 -5.83 16.00
C LEU A 247 6.59 -5.81 17.26
N GLU A 248 7.43 -6.84 17.46
CA GLU A 248 8.42 -6.86 18.54
C GLU A 248 9.52 -5.81 18.33
N LEU A 249 9.89 -5.54 17.06
CA LEU A 249 10.84 -4.48 16.73
C LEU A 249 10.24 -3.09 17.02
N ALA A 250 8.98 -2.88 16.61
CA ALA A 250 8.24 -1.65 16.89
C ALA A 250 8.08 -1.39 18.40
N LEU A 251 7.83 -2.44 19.19
CA LEU A 251 7.83 -2.36 20.65
C LEU A 251 9.18 -1.88 21.20
N GLN A 252 10.29 -2.41 20.70
CA GLN A 252 11.62 -1.97 21.12
C GLN A 252 11.95 -0.54 20.69
N LEU A 253 11.51 -0.12 19.49
CA LEU A 253 11.62 1.27 19.03
C LEU A 253 10.86 2.22 19.98
N ALA A 254 9.63 1.86 20.36
CA ALA A 254 8.85 2.66 21.30
C ALA A 254 9.48 2.69 22.71
N GLN A 255 10.03 1.56 23.19
CA GLN A 255 10.77 1.49 24.45
C GLN A 255 12.04 2.35 24.45
N TYR A 256 12.75 2.43 23.33
CA TYR A 256 13.87 3.35 23.16
C TYR A 256 13.39 4.81 23.20
N GLY A 257 12.33 5.13 22.44
CA GLY A 257 11.76 6.48 22.38
C GLY A 257 11.29 7.00 23.75
N ALA A 258 10.69 6.14 24.57
CA ALA A 258 10.27 6.47 25.94
C ALA A 258 11.43 6.85 26.89
N ARG A 259 12.67 6.52 26.54
CA ARG A 259 13.88 6.84 27.33
C ARG A 259 14.60 8.10 26.85
N LEU A 260 14.18 8.68 25.71
CA LEU A 260 14.74 9.94 25.23
C LEU A 260 14.42 11.08 26.21
N SER A 261 15.18 12.16 26.14
CA SER A 261 14.86 13.38 26.90
C SER A 261 13.42 13.86 26.56
N PRO A 262 12.65 14.37 27.54
CA PRO A 262 11.26 14.81 27.30
C PRO A 262 11.09 15.78 26.13
N GLN A 263 12.08 16.61 25.82
CA GLN A 263 12.05 17.54 24.68
C GLN A 263 11.99 16.84 23.31
N TYR A 264 12.38 15.57 23.25
CA TYR A 264 12.35 14.71 22.06
C TYR A 264 11.18 13.72 22.08
N GLN A 265 10.33 13.77 23.10
CA GLN A 265 9.13 12.95 23.17
C GLN A 265 7.93 13.76 22.67
N TYR A 266 7.80 13.88 21.34
CA TYR A 266 6.64 14.54 20.73
C TYR A 266 5.35 13.82 21.15
N GLY A 267 4.37 14.60 21.62
CA GLY A 267 3.05 14.09 21.94
C GLY A 267 2.28 13.64 20.69
N GLY A 268 1.29 12.77 20.89
CA GLY A 268 0.33 12.40 19.86
C GLY A 268 -1.05 12.99 20.10
N ASN A 269 -2.02 12.54 19.31
CA ASN A 269 -3.44 12.80 19.54
C ASN A 269 -4.04 11.67 20.37
N ALA A 270 -5.13 11.93 21.09
CA ALA A 270 -5.85 10.91 21.85
C ALA A 270 -6.15 9.66 20.98
N PRO A 271 -5.99 8.43 21.51
CA PRO A 271 -5.56 8.05 22.86
C PRO A 271 -4.03 7.93 23.01
N PHE A 272 -3.25 8.44 22.06
CA PHE A 272 -1.78 8.40 22.04
C PHE A 272 -1.13 9.72 22.45
N THR A 273 -1.76 10.51 23.33
CA THR A 273 -1.23 11.78 23.84
C THR A 273 0.17 11.58 24.44
N ASP A 274 0.29 10.61 25.36
CA ASP A 274 1.58 10.09 25.83
C ASP A 274 2.13 9.09 24.81
N PHE A 275 2.76 9.63 23.74
CA PHE A 275 3.05 8.91 22.51
C PHE A 275 3.71 7.54 22.74
N TYR A 276 4.93 7.49 23.27
CA TYR A 276 5.64 6.21 23.43
C TYR A 276 4.99 5.27 24.46
N PRO A 277 4.58 5.71 25.67
CA PRO A 277 3.86 4.86 26.61
C PRO A 277 2.58 4.23 26.04
N ALA A 278 1.79 4.99 25.29
CA ALA A 278 0.57 4.49 24.64
C ALA A 278 0.89 3.46 23.55
N HIS A 279 1.90 3.71 22.71
CA HIS A 279 2.32 2.74 21.68
C HIS A 279 2.92 1.46 22.29
N ILE A 280 3.67 1.56 23.40
CA ILE A 280 4.17 0.38 24.12
C ILE A 280 3.00 -0.50 24.56
N LYS A 281 1.96 0.07 25.19
CA LYS A 281 0.77 -0.68 25.59
C LYS A 281 0.03 -1.28 24.39
N TYR A 282 -0.10 -0.52 23.31
CA TYR A 282 -0.73 -0.99 22.07
C TYR A 282 -0.01 -2.21 21.49
N PHE A 283 1.30 -2.13 21.30
CA PHE A 283 2.09 -3.24 20.76
C PHE A 283 2.15 -4.43 21.72
N GLN A 284 2.20 -4.20 23.04
CA GLN A 284 2.10 -5.26 24.04
C GLN A 284 0.77 -6.01 23.93
N ALA A 285 -0.36 -5.30 23.81
CA ALA A 285 -1.66 -5.92 23.61
C ALA A 285 -1.68 -6.80 22.35
N MET A 286 -1.16 -6.28 21.24
CA MET A 286 -1.06 -6.98 19.94
C MET A 286 -0.13 -8.21 20.01
N LEU A 287 0.93 -8.17 20.82
CA LEU A 287 1.83 -9.31 21.09
C LEU A 287 1.27 -10.28 22.15
N ASN A 288 0.04 -10.07 22.63
CA ASN A 288 -0.57 -10.82 23.73
C ASN A 288 0.25 -10.78 25.04
N GLN A 289 0.98 -9.67 25.27
CA GLN A 289 1.74 -9.39 26.49
C GLN A 289 0.95 -8.39 27.35
N ASN A 290 0.63 -8.71 28.61
CA ASN A 290 -0.16 -7.83 29.50
C ASN A 290 -1.43 -7.28 28.84
N ARG A 291 -2.09 -8.12 28.03
CA ARG A 291 -3.19 -7.72 27.15
C ARG A 291 -4.34 -7.05 27.89
N ASP A 292 -4.79 -7.64 28.99
CA ASP A 292 -5.96 -7.13 29.71
C ASP A 292 -5.68 -5.79 30.39
N ASP A 293 -4.47 -5.60 30.93
CA ASP A 293 -4.03 -4.31 31.50
C ASP A 293 -3.93 -3.22 30.42
N ALA A 294 -3.43 -3.57 29.24
CA ALA A 294 -3.35 -2.64 28.11
C ALA A 294 -4.74 -2.23 27.61
N LEU A 295 -5.67 -3.18 27.48
CA LEU A 295 -7.05 -2.91 27.07
C LEU A 295 -7.80 -2.10 28.13
N ALA A 296 -7.60 -2.38 29.41
CA ALA A 296 -8.16 -1.59 30.51
C ALA A 296 -7.67 -0.14 30.47
N TRP A 297 -6.38 0.07 30.18
CA TRP A 297 -5.82 1.41 30.02
C TRP A 297 -6.42 2.16 28.83
N PHE A 298 -6.54 1.54 27.65
CA PHE A 298 -7.18 2.18 26.49
C PHE A 298 -8.65 2.50 26.77
N ARG A 299 -9.36 1.62 27.47
CA ARG A 299 -10.74 1.89 27.92
C ARG A 299 -10.81 3.10 28.85
N SER A 300 -9.83 3.28 29.72
CA SER A 300 -9.74 4.44 30.60
C SER A 300 -9.35 5.73 29.88
N GLN A 301 -8.91 5.67 28.62
CA GLN A 301 -8.66 6.86 27.79
C GLN A 301 -9.92 7.35 27.07
N ILE A 302 -10.98 6.54 27.01
CA ILE A 302 -12.28 6.94 26.45
C ILE A 302 -13.00 7.76 27.52
N THR A 303 -12.57 9.00 27.69
CA THR A 303 -13.08 9.93 28.70
C THR A 303 -13.75 11.10 28.02
N GLY A 304 -15.02 11.34 28.31
CA GLY A 304 -15.74 12.47 27.76
C GLY A 304 -17.15 12.11 27.32
N ASP A 305 -17.76 13.04 26.61
CA ASP A 305 -19.05 12.84 25.97
C ASP A 305 -18.86 11.94 24.73
N PRO A 306 -19.69 10.90 24.50
CA PRO A 306 -19.66 10.13 23.26
C PRO A 306 -19.81 10.96 21.97
N ALA A 307 -20.33 12.18 22.05
CA ALA A 307 -20.40 13.12 20.93
C ALA A 307 -19.08 13.86 20.64
N ASP A 308 -18.10 13.80 21.55
CA ASP A 308 -16.81 14.46 21.41
C ASP A 308 -15.89 13.70 20.43
N THR A 309 -15.24 14.44 19.54
CA THR A 309 -14.39 13.86 18.48
C THR A 309 -13.22 13.06 19.05
N ASP A 310 -12.55 13.55 20.10
CA ASP A 310 -11.41 12.85 20.70
C ASP A 310 -11.87 11.56 21.39
N THR A 311 -13.05 11.59 22.02
CA THR A 311 -13.69 10.41 22.61
C THR A 311 -14.03 9.37 21.54
N GLN A 312 -14.58 9.79 20.40
CA GLN A 312 -14.88 8.90 19.27
C GLN A 312 -13.62 8.29 18.65
N VAL A 313 -12.56 9.10 18.46
CA VAL A 313 -11.26 8.60 17.96
C VAL A 313 -10.65 7.58 18.93
N ALA A 314 -10.68 7.85 20.23
CA ALA A 314 -10.21 6.92 21.25
C ALA A 314 -11.02 5.61 21.27
N ALA A 315 -12.35 5.71 21.15
CA ALA A 315 -13.22 4.55 21.05
C ALA A 315 -12.92 3.73 19.79
N TYR A 316 -12.77 4.37 18.63
CA TYR A 316 -12.42 3.70 17.38
C TYR A 316 -11.10 2.93 17.48
N VAL A 317 -10.05 3.53 18.05
CA VAL A 317 -8.76 2.85 18.24
C VAL A 317 -8.92 1.59 19.10
N LEU A 318 -9.73 1.64 20.17
CA LEU A 318 -9.98 0.46 21.01
C LEU A 318 -10.84 -0.58 20.28
N VAL A 319 -11.85 -0.17 19.51
CA VAL A 319 -12.65 -1.09 18.69
C VAL A 319 -11.77 -1.82 17.68
N ASP A 320 -10.94 -1.09 16.92
CA ASP A 320 -10.00 -1.67 15.95
C ASP A 320 -9.04 -2.66 16.63
N LEU A 321 -8.47 -2.28 17.78
CA LEU A 321 -7.61 -3.17 18.56
C LEU A 321 -8.35 -4.44 19.01
N LEU A 322 -9.59 -4.33 19.48
CA LEU A 322 -10.40 -5.49 19.89
C LEU A 322 -10.74 -6.42 18.70
N ILE A 323 -10.99 -5.86 17.52
CA ILE A 323 -11.22 -6.63 16.28
C ILE A 323 -9.98 -7.45 15.93
N ARG A 324 -8.80 -6.83 15.94
CA ARG A 324 -7.52 -7.50 15.63
C ARG A 324 -7.16 -8.56 16.66
N LEU A 325 -7.59 -8.40 17.91
CA LEU A 325 -7.44 -9.39 18.99
C LEU A 325 -8.57 -10.43 19.02
N GLU A 326 -9.42 -10.48 17.99
CA GLU A 326 -10.57 -11.38 17.86
C GLU A 326 -11.65 -11.25 18.96
N ARG A 327 -11.64 -10.17 19.74
CA ARG A 327 -12.63 -9.84 20.78
C ARG A 327 -13.84 -9.10 20.20
N ARG A 328 -14.43 -9.68 19.15
CA ARG A 328 -15.46 -9.04 18.31
C ARG A 328 -16.73 -8.65 19.07
N ALA A 329 -17.13 -9.43 20.08
CA ALA A 329 -18.31 -9.11 20.89
C ALA A 329 -18.13 -7.82 21.69
N GLU A 330 -16.97 -7.64 22.32
CA GLU A 330 -16.67 -6.41 23.07
C GLU A 330 -16.43 -5.21 22.16
N ALA A 331 -15.82 -5.45 20.99
CA ALA A 331 -15.68 -4.43 19.95
C ALA A 331 -17.05 -3.89 19.52
N LEU A 332 -18.03 -4.78 19.33
CA LEU A 332 -19.39 -4.41 18.94
C LEU A 332 -20.10 -3.58 20.01
N GLU A 333 -20.02 -3.99 21.28
CA GLU A 333 -20.62 -3.23 22.39
C GLU A 333 -20.07 -1.80 22.46
N LEU A 334 -18.75 -1.67 22.31
CA LEU A 334 -18.09 -0.37 22.34
C LEU A 334 -18.45 0.49 21.11
N ALA A 335 -18.50 -0.12 19.92
CA ALA A 335 -18.90 0.57 18.69
C ALA A 335 -20.35 1.08 18.76
N LEU A 336 -21.29 0.29 19.29
CA LEU A 336 -22.68 0.71 19.47
C LEU A 336 -22.83 1.83 20.50
N GLN A 337 -21.95 1.88 21.50
CA GLN A 337 -22.01 2.88 22.57
C GLN A 337 -21.43 4.23 22.13
N TYR A 338 -20.27 4.23 21.46
CA TYR A 338 -19.50 5.46 21.19
C TYR A 338 -19.47 5.85 19.72
N LEU A 339 -19.76 4.94 18.80
CA LEU A 339 -19.71 5.17 17.35
C LEU A 339 -21.03 4.80 16.63
N PRO A 340 -22.23 4.98 17.23
CA PRO A 340 -23.47 4.51 16.61
C PRO A 340 -23.75 5.17 15.27
N GLU A 341 -23.30 6.42 15.08
CA GLU A 341 -23.54 7.23 13.89
C GLU A 341 -22.29 7.40 13.01
N THR A 342 -21.11 7.45 13.63
CA THR A 342 -19.83 7.83 13.00
C THR A 342 -18.93 6.66 12.63
N ALA A 343 -19.32 5.40 12.92
CA ALA A 343 -18.50 4.23 12.59
C ALA A 343 -18.04 4.18 11.12
N GLU A 344 -18.93 4.53 10.19
CA GLU A 344 -18.62 4.54 8.75
C GLU A 344 -17.56 5.58 8.38
N GLU A 345 -17.49 6.71 9.10
CA GLU A 345 -16.47 7.75 8.89
C GLU A 345 -15.06 7.23 9.20
N PHE A 346 -14.97 6.27 10.11
CA PHE A 346 -13.73 5.57 10.44
C PHE A 346 -13.49 4.30 9.60
N GLY A 347 -14.36 4.02 8.62
CA GLY A 347 -14.30 2.81 7.80
C GLY A 347 -14.73 1.53 8.53
N LEU A 348 -15.48 1.65 9.62
CA LEU A 348 -16.01 0.53 10.40
C LEU A 348 -17.47 0.24 10.01
N SER A 349 -17.76 -1.00 9.64
CA SER A 349 -19.14 -1.47 9.40
C SER A 349 -19.69 -2.20 10.63
N ILE A 350 -20.60 -1.55 11.37
CA ILE A 350 -21.33 -2.19 12.49
C ILE A 350 -22.12 -3.42 12.02
N PRO A 351 -22.79 -3.43 10.85
CA PRO A 351 -23.47 -4.63 10.36
C PRO A 351 -22.53 -5.82 10.14
N GLU A 352 -21.38 -5.60 9.52
CA GLU A 352 -20.37 -6.65 9.31
C GLU A 352 -19.80 -7.13 10.64
N LEU A 353 -19.53 -6.22 11.59
CA LEU A 353 -19.06 -6.58 12.91
C LEU A 353 -20.09 -7.42 13.68
N CYS A 354 -21.38 -7.10 13.58
CA CYS A 354 -22.45 -7.93 14.13
C CYS A 354 -22.44 -9.35 13.54
N ALA A 355 -22.29 -9.47 12.22
CA ALA A 355 -22.25 -10.77 11.54
C ALA A 355 -21.02 -11.58 11.95
N GLN A 356 -19.84 -10.95 11.98
CA GLN A 356 -18.60 -11.61 12.41
C GLN A 356 -18.61 -12.00 13.89
N ALA A 357 -19.32 -11.27 14.74
CA ALA A 357 -19.52 -11.59 16.15
C ALA A 357 -20.65 -12.62 16.41
N GLY A 358 -21.41 -13.01 15.38
CA GLY A 358 -22.59 -13.86 15.52
C GLY A 358 -23.72 -13.20 16.33
N LYS A 359 -23.78 -11.87 16.37
CA LYS A 359 -24.74 -11.08 17.16
C LYS A 359 -25.84 -10.50 16.27
N PHE A 360 -26.60 -11.38 15.60
CA PHE A 360 -27.68 -10.98 14.69
C PHE A 360 -28.85 -10.25 15.39
N ASP A 361 -29.05 -10.48 16.69
CA ASP A 361 -29.99 -9.69 17.49
C ASP A 361 -29.63 -8.21 17.51
N LYS A 362 -28.34 -7.90 17.70
CA LYS A 362 -27.81 -6.53 17.68
C LYS A 362 -27.85 -5.92 16.29
N LEU A 363 -27.61 -6.71 15.24
CA LEU A 363 -27.80 -6.28 13.86
C LEU A 363 -29.25 -5.80 13.62
N ARG A 364 -30.24 -6.55 14.09
CA ARG A 364 -31.66 -6.20 13.94
C ARG A 364 -32.03 -4.94 14.74
N GLU A 365 -31.53 -4.80 15.96
CA GLU A 365 -31.74 -3.59 16.77
C GLU A 365 -31.17 -2.35 16.08
N TYR A 366 -29.92 -2.44 15.61
CA TYR A 366 -29.21 -1.37 14.90
C TYR A 366 -29.88 -1.02 13.57
N ALA A 367 -30.25 -2.01 12.76
CA ALA A 367 -30.92 -1.80 11.49
C ALA A 367 -32.31 -1.17 11.68
N ARG A 368 -33.04 -1.55 12.74
CA ARG A 368 -34.35 -0.96 13.06
C ARG A 368 -34.24 0.51 13.45
N SER A 369 -33.24 0.91 14.24
CA SER A 369 -33.08 2.32 14.62
C SER A 369 -32.75 3.21 13.43
N ARG A 370 -32.11 2.65 12.39
CA ARG A 370 -31.72 3.34 11.15
C ARG A 370 -32.73 3.20 10.00
N GLY A 371 -33.78 2.39 10.17
CA GLY A 371 -34.74 2.10 9.08
C GLY A 371 -34.16 1.27 7.93
N ASP A 372 -33.08 0.51 8.18
CA ASP A 372 -32.41 -0.31 7.18
C ASP A 372 -33.07 -1.70 7.06
N LEU A 373 -33.99 -1.81 6.12
CA LEU A 373 -34.75 -3.06 5.88
C LEU A 373 -33.85 -4.21 5.39
N LEU A 374 -32.75 -3.92 4.68
CA LEU A 374 -31.87 -4.95 4.13
C LEU A 374 -31.10 -5.63 5.24
N ASN A 375 -30.40 -4.85 6.07
CA ASN A 375 -29.65 -5.40 7.20
C ASN A 375 -30.57 -6.02 8.27
N PHE A 376 -31.77 -5.47 8.46
CA PHE A 376 -32.77 -6.07 9.35
C PHE A 376 -33.20 -7.46 8.84
N THR A 377 -33.46 -7.61 7.54
CA THR A 377 -33.81 -8.89 6.92
C THR A 377 -32.65 -9.87 6.95
N ALA A 378 -31.43 -9.41 6.67
CA ALA A 378 -30.21 -10.22 6.77
C ALA A 378 -30.03 -10.80 8.18
N GLY A 379 -30.24 -9.99 9.23
CA GLY A 379 -30.20 -10.44 10.62
C GLY A 379 -31.36 -11.37 11.03
N LEU A 380 -32.49 -11.37 10.30
CA LEU A 380 -33.58 -12.33 10.52
C LEU A 380 -33.29 -13.70 9.89
N LEU A 381 -32.65 -13.71 8.72
CA LEU A 381 -32.40 -14.93 7.95
C LEU A 381 -31.10 -15.63 8.38
N SER A 382 -30.16 -14.88 8.95
CA SER A 382 -28.91 -15.44 9.50
C SER A 382 -29.18 -16.02 10.90
N ARG A 383 -28.82 -17.28 11.10
CA ARG A 383 -29.01 -18.01 12.37
C ARG A 383 -27.75 -18.00 13.22
#